data_AF-A0A2H0QJZ5-F1
#
_entry.id   AF-A0A2H0QJZ5-F1
#
_cell.length_a   1.000
_cell.length_b   1.000
_cell.length_c   1.000
_cell.angle_alpha   90.00
_cell.angle_beta   90.00
_cell.angle_gamma   90.00
#
_symmetry.space_group_name_H-M   'P 1'
#
loop_
_entity.id
_entity.type
_entity.pdbx_description
1 polymer ?
#
loop_
_entity_poly.entity_id
_entity_poly.type
_entity_poly.pdbx_seq_one_letter_code
_entity_poly.pdbx_strand_id
1 'polypeptide(L)'
;MAKSRKKTTKASAVQSKNITKDKLKGTPFSTAEELKKAQAEILEDTWRRLEKAKAKRELTKKEEYSFFVETFRKGMVCKYGEKDDNLVRVSLDEDSSVKISISEDMRSKENSEHLLGVLIESMSSSFLTNYLKAMDIVEDDTEIEEQLRRVKSKMRKNT
;
A
#
# COMPACT_ATOMS: atom_id res chain seq x y z
N MET A 1 -62.74 -46.39 20.69
CA MET A 1 -62.14 -46.09 19.38
C MET A 1 -62.13 -44.59 19.15
N ALA A 2 -60.96 -43.95 19.15
CA ALA A 2 -60.81 -42.52 18.85
C ALA A 2 -59.65 -42.35 17.86
N LYS A 3 -59.95 -41.91 16.63
CA LYS A 3 -58.98 -41.66 15.56
C LYS A 3 -58.36 -40.28 15.78
N SER A 4 -57.10 -40.24 16.22
CA SER A 4 -56.34 -38.98 16.33
C SER A 4 -55.79 -38.57 14.96
N ARG A 5 -56.21 -37.38 14.53
CA ARG A 5 -55.96 -36.78 13.20
C ARG A 5 -54.53 -36.24 13.15
N LYS A 6 -53.67 -36.83 12.32
CA LYS A 6 -52.29 -36.39 12.08
C LYS A 6 -52.32 -35.06 11.31
N LYS A 7 -52.12 -33.92 12.00
CA LYS A 7 -51.88 -32.61 11.37
C LYS A 7 -50.46 -32.61 10.79
N THR A 8 -50.34 -32.73 9.48
CA THR A 8 -49.13 -32.37 8.72
C THR A 8 -49.03 -30.85 8.67
N THR A 9 -48.17 -30.28 9.51
CA THR A 9 -47.68 -28.91 9.35
C THR A 9 -46.72 -28.90 8.16
N LYS A 10 -47.15 -28.27 7.06
CA LYS A 10 -46.27 -27.86 5.96
C LYS A 10 -45.23 -26.92 6.54
N ALA A 11 -43.98 -27.38 6.66
CA ALA A 11 -42.85 -26.51 6.88
C ALA A 11 -42.73 -25.62 5.64
N SER A 12 -43.15 -24.36 5.78
CA SER A 12 -42.88 -23.32 4.79
C SER A 12 -41.38 -23.22 4.63
N ALA A 13 -40.88 -23.68 3.49
CA ALA A 13 -39.52 -23.48 3.05
C ALA A 13 -39.26 -21.98 2.96
N VAL A 14 -38.76 -21.40 4.05
CA VAL A 14 -38.05 -20.13 4.01
C VAL A 14 -36.86 -20.39 3.10
N GLN A 15 -36.95 -19.95 1.86
CA GLN A 15 -35.82 -19.90 0.94
C GLN A 15 -34.75 -19.07 1.62
N SER A 16 -33.83 -19.73 2.32
CA SER A 16 -32.58 -19.13 2.74
C SER A 16 -31.88 -18.72 1.45
N LYS A 17 -31.97 -17.43 1.10
CA LYS A 17 -31.14 -16.86 0.03
C LYS A 17 -29.73 -17.33 0.31
N ASN A 18 -29.17 -18.05 -0.65
CA ASN A 18 -27.89 -18.71 -0.48
C ASN A 18 -26.82 -17.61 -0.49
N ILE A 19 -26.57 -17.00 0.68
CA ILE A 19 -25.73 -15.80 0.92
C ILE A 19 -24.37 -15.96 0.24
N THR A 20 -23.90 -17.20 0.16
CA THR A 20 -22.66 -17.61 -0.50
C THR A 20 -22.69 -17.36 -2.02
N LYS A 21 -23.79 -17.65 -2.72
CA LYS A 21 -23.92 -17.36 -4.17
C LYS A 21 -23.98 -15.86 -4.45
N ASP A 22 -24.60 -15.09 -3.56
CA ASP A 22 -24.66 -13.63 -3.70
C ASP A 22 -23.30 -12.97 -3.42
N LYS A 23 -22.50 -13.51 -2.48
CA LYS A 23 -21.12 -13.06 -2.24
C LYS A 23 -20.13 -13.44 -3.35
N LEU A 24 -20.40 -14.52 -4.07
CA LEU A 24 -19.57 -14.96 -5.21
C LEU A 24 -19.94 -14.24 -6.51
N LYS A 25 -21.17 -13.71 -6.64
CA LYS A 25 -21.58 -12.91 -7.80
C LYS A 25 -20.70 -11.67 -7.95
N GLY A 26 -20.01 -11.57 -9.09
CA GLY A 26 -19.09 -10.47 -9.38
C GLY A 26 -17.64 -10.72 -8.96
N THR A 27 -17.35 -11.90 -8.39
CA THR A 27 -15.98 -12.36 -8.12
C THR A 27 -15.56 -13.43 -9.12
N PRO A 28 -14.26 -13.60 -9.42
CA PRO A 28 -13.78 -14.64 -10.33
C PRO A 28 -13.79 -16.05 -9.71
N PHE A 29 -14.27 -16.22 -8.49
CA PHE A 29 -14.24 -17.48 -7.75
C PHE A 29 -15.51 -18.30 -7.98
N SER A 30 -15.33 -19.58 -8.28
CA SER A 30 -16.44 -20.51 -8.54
C SER A 30 -17.01 -21.08 -7.24
N THR A 31 -16.19 -21.14 -6.18
CA THR A 31 -16.57 -21.73 -4.89
C THR A 31 -16.21 -20.84 -3.70
N ALA A 32 -16.91 -21.05 -2.59
CA ALA A 32 -16.60 -20.37 -1.33
C ALA A 32 -15.24 -20.80 -0.74
N GLU A 33 -14.82 -22.03 -1.04
CA GLU A 33 -13.51 -22.55 -0.63
C GLU A 33 -12.38 -21.86 -1.39
N GLU A 34 -12.53 -21.64 -2.70
CA GLU A 34 -11.60 -20.83 -3.50
C GLU A 34 -11.47 -19.40 -2.97
N LEU A 35 -12.60 -18.75 -2.65
CA LEU A 35 -12.60 -17.40 -2.10
C LEU A 35 -11.89 -17.35 -0.73
N LYS A 36 -12.17 -18.30 0.16
CA LYS A 36 -11.50 -18.40 1.47
C LYS A 36 -10.01 -18.66 1.33
N LYS A 37 -9.61 -19.53 0.40
CA LYS A 37 -8.21 -19.83 0.13
C LYS A 37 -7.47 -18.60 -0.38
N ALA A 38 -8.02 -17.90 -1.37
CA ALA A 38 -7.44 -16.66 -1.88
C ALA A 38 -7.34 -15.58 -0.80
N GLN A 39 -8.36 -15.46 0.07
CA GLN A 39 -8.31 -14.55 1.20
C GLN A 39 -7.20 -14.91 2.20
N ALA A 40 -7.03 -16.20 2.52
CA ALA A 40 -5.97 -16.66 3.40
C ALA A 40 -4.59 -16.40 2.81
N GLU A 41 -4.40 -16.64 1.51
CA GLU A 41 -3.15 -16.34 0.79
C GLU A 41 -2.82 -14.84 0.85
N ILE A 42 -3.79 -13.96 0.57
CA ILE A 42 -3.61 -12.50 0.66
C ILE A 42 -3.22 -12.07 2.09
N LEU A 43 -3.87 -12.62 3.10
CA LEU A 43 -3.58 -12.30 4.50
C LEU A 43 -2.16 -12.74 4.89
N GLU A 44 -1.75 -13.94 4.48
CA GLU A 44 -0.41 -14.45 4.74
C GLU A 44 0.65 -13.59 4.05
N ASP A 45 0.47 -13.26 2.78
CA ASP A 45 1.38 -12.41 2.02
C ASP A 45 1.48 -11.00 2.63
N THR A 46 0.34 -10.43 3.02
CA THR A 46 0.30 -9.12 3.68
C THR A 46 1.03 -9.16 5.02
N TRP A 47 0.81 -10.19 5.83
CA TRP A 47 1.49 -10.37 7.12
C TRP A 47 3.01 -10.49 6.93
N ARG A 48 3.47 -11.29 5.97
CA ARG A 48 4.90 -11.43 5.66
C ARG A 48 5.54 -10.09 5.27
N ARG A 49 4.85 -9.28 4.46
CA ARG A 49 5.31 -7.94 4.08
C ARG A 49 5.43 -7.01 5.29
N LEU A 50 4.42 -6.99 6.15
CA LEU A 50 4.43 -6.16 7.36
C LEU A 50 5.54 -6.55 8.33
N GLU A 51 5.77 -7.85 8.55
CA GLU A 51 6.88 -8.31 9.39
C GLU A 51 8.25 -7.99 8.78
N LYS A 52 8.42 -8.11 7.46
CA LYS A 52 9.65 -7.68 6.77
C LYS A 52 9.90 -6.19 6.97
N ALA A 53 8.90 -5.35 6.72
CA ALA A 53 8.99 -3.90 6.88
C ALA A 53 9.31 -3.50 8.33
N LYS A 54 8.67 -4.16 9.31
CA LYS A 54 8.95 -3.98 10.74
C LYS A 54 10.38 -4.36 11.09
N ALA A 55 10.85 -5.54 10.65
CA ALA A 55 12.22 -5.97 10.86
C ALA A 55 13.24 -4.98 10.27
N LYS A 56 12.97 -4.47 9.06
CA LYS A 56 13.81 -3.46 8.41
C LYS A 56 13.86 -2.16 9.19
N ARG A 57 12.71 -1.67 9.69
CA ARG A 57 12.63 -0.49 10.54
C ARG A 57 13.40 -0.66 11.85
N GLU A 58 13.37 -1.84 12.46
CA GLU A 58 14.17 -2.10 13.67
C GLU A 58 15.67 -2.18 13.37
N LEU A 59 16.05 -2.74 12.22
CA LEU A 59 17.46 -2.78 11.79
C LEU A 59 18.02 -1.37 11.58
N THR A 60 17.28 -0.49 10.91
CA THR A 60 17.75 0.87 10.61
C THR A 60 17.87 1.78 11.83
N LYS A 61 17.33 1.38 12.99
CA LYS A 61 17.59 2.06 14.28
C LYS A 61 18.96 1.75 14.85
N LYS A 62 19.59 0.65 14.46
CA LYS A 62 20.95 0.32 14.91
C LYS A 62 21.96 1.21 14.20
N GLU A 63 22.97 1.67 14.92
CA GLU A 63 23.99 2.59 14.37
C GLU A 63 24.66 2.02 13.10
N GLU A 64 24.97 0.72 13.09
CA GLU A 64 25.58 0.01 11.96
C GLU A 64 24.79 0.09 10.66
N TYR A 65 23.45 0.24 10.73
CA TYR A 65 22.56 0.32 9.58
C TYR A 65 21.90 1.70 9.42
N SER A 66 22.29 2.67 10.26
CA SER A 66 21.72 4.02 10.23
C SER A 66 21.99 4.75 8.91
N PHE A 67 23.09 4.40 8.22
CA PHE A 67 23.45 4.93 6.89
C PHE A 67 22.31 4.80 5.87
N PHE A 68 21.48 3.76 6.02
CA PHE A 68 20.36 3.49 5.12
C PHE A 68 19.31 4.61 5.18
N VAL A 69 19.01 5.11 6.38
CA VAL A 69 18.03 6.19 6.60
C VAL A 69 18.71 7.57 6.52
N GLU A 70 20.02 7.64 6.74
CA GLU A 70 20.79 8.88 6.68
C GLU A 70 20.65 9.61 5.33
N THR A 71 20.57 8.85 4.23
CA THR A 71 20.34 9.43 2.89
C THR A 71 19.00 10.18 2.82
N PHE A 72 17.95 9.61 3.43
CA PHE A 72 16.64 10.24 3.52
C PHE A 72 16.59 11.40 4.53
N ARG A 73 17.41 11.34 5.60
CA ARG A 73 17.59 12.47 6.53
C ARG A 73 18.30 13.66 5.89
N LYS A 74 19.28 13.41 5.00
CA LYS A 74 19.90 14.46 4.18
C LYS A 74 18.88 15.09 3.22
N GLY A 75 18.00 14.25 2.67
CA GLY A 75 16.83 14.68 1.91
C GLY A 75 17.13 15.03 0.44
N MET A 76 16.06 15.34 -0.28
CA MET A 76 16.10 15.88 -1.64
C MET A 76 16.09 17.41 -1.59
N VAL A 77 16.97 18.03 -2.36
CA VAL A 77 17.18 19.47 -2.35
C VAL A 77 17.04 20.03 -3.76
N CYS A 78 16.29 21.13 -3.88
CA CYS A 78 16.23 21.94 -5.09
C CYS A 78 16.94 23.29 -4.84
N LYS A 79 17.92 23.62 -5.68
CA LYS A 79 18.70 24.87 -5.65
C LYS A 79 18.53 25.63 -6.98
N TYR A 80 18.65 26.95 -6.96
CA TYR A 80 18.68 27.79 -8.17
C TYR A 80 20.12 28.25 -8.45
N GLY A 81 20.76 27.67 -9.48
CA GLY A 81 22.09 28.11 -9.96
C GLY A 81 23.23 27.99 -8.94
N GLU A 82 24.21 28.89 -9.03
CA GLU A 82 25.43 28.92 -8.20
C GLU A 82 25.22 29.43 -6.77
N LYS A 83 23.99 29.84 -6.40
CA LYS A 83 23.70 30.25 -5.02
C LYS A 83 23.58 29.02 -4.13
N ASP A 84 24.18 29.10 -2.94
CA ASP A 84 24.20 27.96 -2.01
C ASP A 84 22.88 27.74 -1.26
N ASP A 85 21.92 28.66 -1.44
CA ASP A 85 20.62 28.63 -0.78
C ASP A 85 19.67 27.60 -1.41
N ASN A 86 19.10 26.75 -0.56
CA ASN A 86 18.12 25.75 -0.95
C ASN A 86 16.76 26.41 -1.08
N LEU A 87 16.12 26.29 -2.25
CA LEU A 87 14.76 26.78 -2.46
C LEU A 87 13.76 25.94 -1.67
N VAL A 88 13.85 24.62 -1.87
CA VAL A 88 13.02 23.62 -1.22
C VAL A 88 13.89 22.42 -0.86
N ARG A 89 13.74 21.92 0.36
CA ARG A 89 14.29 20.66 0.82
C ARG A 89 13.18 19.79 1.37
N VAL A 90 13.14 18.53 0.97
CA VAL A 90 12.29 17.50 1.56
C VAL A 90 13.19 16.46 2.21
N SER A 91 13.04 16.23 3.51
CA SER A 91 13.90 15.32 4.28
C SER A 91 13.09 14.57 5.34
N LEU A 92 13.64 13.48 5.86
CA LEU A 92 13.17 12.91 7.12
C LEU A 92 13.77 13.65 8.31
N ASP A 93 12.96 13.93 9.32
CA ASP A 93 13.45 14.37 10.62
C ASP A 93 13.91 13.17 11.49
N GLU A 94 14.27 13.46 12.74
CA GLU A 94 14.70 12.46 13.72
C GLU A 94 13.59 11.46 14.07
N ASP A 95 12.34 11.93 14.10
CA ASP A 95 11.13 11.15 14.36
C ASP A 95 10.60 10.40 13.12
N SER A 96 11.34 10.42 12.01
CA SER A 96 10.93 9.85 10.72
C SER A 96 9.69 10.52 10.11
N SER A 97 9.42 11.77 10.47
CA SER A 97 8.41 12.62 9.83
C SER A 97 9.00 13.33 8.61
N VAL A 98 8.15 13.62 7.61
CA VAL A 98 8.58 14.35 6.41
C VAL A 98 8.61 15.84 6.72
N LYS A 99 9.80 16.42 6.69
CA LYS A 99 10.05 17.85 6.86
C LYS A 99 10.26 18.52 5.51
N ILE A 100 9.48 19.55 5.23
CA ILE A 100 9.61 20.40 4.04
C ILE A 100 10.14 21.77 4.48
N SER A 101 11.34 22.13 4.03
CA SER A 101 11.97 23.42 4.30
C SER A 101 11.95 24.27 3.04
N ILE A 102 11.53 25.53 3.14
CA ILE A 102 11.36 26.45 2.01
C ILE A 102 12.09 27.74 2.33
N SER A 103 12.90 28.28 1.41
CA SER A 103 13.58 29.56 1.59
C SER A 103 12.61 30.73 1.78
N GLU A 104 12.92 31.65 2.70
CA GLU A 104 12.10 32.84 2.96
C GLU A 104 11.96 33.75 1.72
N ASP A 105 13.01 33.86 0.92
CA ASP A 105 13.04 34.60 -0.35
C ASP A 105 12.02 34.09 -1.37
N MET A 106 11.66 32.81 -1.32
CA MET A 106 10.65 32.23 -2.19
C MET A 106 9.24 32.42 -1.64
N ARG A 107 9.08 32.46 -0.31
CA ARG A 107 7.79 32.72 0.34
C ARG A 107 7.31 34.16 0.18
N SER A 108 8.23 35.10 0.02
CA SER A 108 7.95 36.55 0.00
C SER A 108 7.65 37.11 -1.40
N LYS A 109 7.82 36.33 -2.47
CA LYS A 109 7.60 36.79 -3.85
C LYS A 109 6.14 36.61 -4.28
N GLU A 110 5.50 37.69 -4.72
CA GLU A 110 4.21 37.62 -5.40
C GLU A 110 4.31 36.69 -6.63
N ASN A 111 3.34 35.79 -6.79
CA ASN A 111 3.24 34.76 -7.85
C ASN A 111 4.17 33.54 -7.73
N SER A 112 4.91 33.36 -6.64
CA SER A 112 5.73 32.14 -6.44
C SER A 112 4.93 30.93 -5.95
N GLU A 113 3.71 31.15 -5.42
CA GLU A 113 2.92 30.11 -4.71
C GLU A 113 2.60 28.90 -5.60
N HIS A 114 2.21 29.13 -6.85
CA HIS A 114 1.86 28.04 -7.76
C HIS A 114 3.08 27.18 -8.11
N LEU A 115 4.20 27.82 -8.48
CA LEU A 115 5.45 27.12 -8.76
C LEU A 115 5.94 26.35 -7.53
N LEU A 116 5.88 26.98 -6.36
CA LEU A 116 6.27 26.38 -5.10
C LEU A 116 5.38 25.18 -4.74
N GLY A 117 4.07 25.29 -4.95
CA GLY A 117 3.11 24.20 -4.75
C GLY A 117 3.44 22.98 -5.63
N VAL A 118 3.64 23.20 -6.93
CA VAL A 118 4.03 22.14 -7.88
C VAL A 118 5.36 21.49 -7.48
N LEU A 119 6.34 22.30 -7.07
CA LEU A 119 7.66 21.81 -6.68
C LEU A 119 7.59 20.96 -5.40
N ILE A 120 6.86 21.44 -4.39
CA ILE A 120 6.64 20.71 -3.13
C ILE A 120 5.92 19.40 -3.40
N GLU A 121 4.84 19.41 -4.19
CA GLU A 121 4.07 18.21 -4.50
C GLU A 121 4.94 17.17 -5.23
N SER A 122 5.63 17.59 -6.28
CA SER A 122 6.51 16.71 -7.06
C SER A 122 7.63 16.11 -6.21
N MET A 123 8.34 16.94 -5.44
CA MET A 123 9.43 16.49 -4.59
C MET A 123 8.95 15.61 -3.45
N SER A 124 7.84 15.96 -2.78
CA SER A 124 7.31 15.19 -1.65
C SER A 124 6.76 13.83 -2.10
N SER A 125 6.06 13.79 -3.23
CA SER A 125 5.54 12.54 -3.80
C SER A 125 6.68 11.60 -4.19
N SER A 126 7.69 12.12 -4.89
CA SER A 126 8.88 11.33 -5.29
C SER A 126 9.66 10.84 -4.07
N PHE A 127 9.90 11.73 -3.09
CA PHE A 127 10.62 11.40 -1.87
C PHE A 127 9.91 10.31 -1.06
N LEU A 128 8.61 10.50 -0.77
CA LEU A 128 7.83 9.55 0.02
C LEU A 128 7.73 8.19 -0.67
N THR A 129 7.46 8.17 -1.98
CA THR A 129 7.37 6.93 -2.75
C THR A 129 8.69 6.16 -2.73
N ASN A 130 9.81 6.84 -2.98
CA ASN A 130 11.13 6.21 -2.92
C ASN A 130 11.48 5.72 -1.52
N TYR A 131 11.12 6.47 -0.48
CA TYR A 131 11.34 6.05 0.90
C TYR A 131 10.51 4.79 1.24
N LEU A 132 9.23 4.74 0.87
CA LEU A 132 8.37 3.59 1.15
C LEU A 132 8.81 2.34 0.37
N LYS A 133 9.23 2.50 -0.89
CA LYS A 133 9.83 1.41 -1.68
C LYS A 133 11.14 0.93 -1.04
N ALA A 134 12.02 1.87 -0.67
CA ALA A 134 13.27 1.53 0.03
C ALA A 134 13.01 0.83 1.37
N MET A 135 11.90 1.09 2.05
CA MET A 135 11.51 0.41 3.28
C MET A 135 10.75 -0.90 3.06
N ASP A 136 10.62 -1.39 1.83
CA ASP A 136 9.83 -2.58 1.46
C ASP A 136 8.35 -2.49 1.90
N ILE A 137 7.81 -1.28 2.03
CA ILE A 137 6.40 -1.04 2.39
C ILE A 137 5.53 -1.04 1.14
N VAL A 138 6.04 -0.47 0.04
CA VAL A 138 5.39 -0.44 -1.27
C VAL A 138 6.20 -1.30 -2.22
N GLU A 139 5.52 -2.15 -2.99
CA GLU A 139 6.17 -2.98 -4.00
C GLU A 139 6.76 -2.10 -5.11
N ASP A 140 7.89 -2.55 -5.65
CA ASP A 140 8.44 -1.92 -6.83
C ASP A 140 7.65 -2.37 -8.06
N ASP A 141 7.44 -1.46 -9.02
CA ASP A 141 6.58 -1.72 -10.19
C ASP A 141 7.07 -2.94 -11.00
N THR A 142 8.38 -3.19 -10.95
CA THR A 142 9.05 -4.35 -11.52
C THR A 142 8.66 -5.68 -10.86
N GLU A 143 8.45 -5.69 -9.55
CA GLU A 143 8.06 -6.89 -8.79
C GLU A 143 6.59 -7.24 -9.07
N ILE A 144 5.73 -6.23 -9.19
CA ILE A 144 4.33 -6.38 -9.61
C ILE A 144 4.26 -6.95 -11.04
N GLU A 145 5.04 -6.41 -11.98
CA GLU A 145 5.10 -6.92 -13.35
C GLU A 145 5.58 -8.38 -13.42
N GLU A 146 6.56 -8.76 -12.60
CA GLU A 146 7.07 -10.12 -12.56
C GLU A 146 6.04 -11.10 -11.96
N GLN A 147 5.33 -10.71 -10.90
CA GLN A 147 4.22 -11.47 -10.34
C GLN A 147 3.09 -11.64 -11.37
N LEU A 148 2.71 -10.58 -12.09
CA LEU A 148 1.72 -10.63 -13.16
C LEU A 148 2.15 -11.57 -14.30
N ARG A 149 3.44 -11.55 -14.70
CA ARG A 149 3.98 -12.51 -15.67
C ARG A 149 3.88 -13.95 -15.17
N ARG A 150 4.21 -14.20 -13.90
CA ARG A 150 4.12 -15.55 -13.29
C ARG A 150 2.67 -16.05 -13.27
N VAL A 151 1.72 -15.22 -12.87
CA VAL A 151 0.28 -15.53 -12.86
C VAL A 151 -0.23 -15.82 -14.28
N LYS A 152 0.10 -14.98 -15.28
CA LYS A 152 -0.25 -15.22 -16.69
C LYS A 152 0.35 -16.53 -17.23
N SER A 153 1.57 -16.88 -16.82
CA SER A 153 2.20 -18.15 -17.22
C SER A 153 1.51 -19.38 -16.62
N LYS A 154 1.02 -19.29 -15.38
CA LYS A 154 0.30 -20.37 -14.70
C LYS A 154 -1.09 -20.58 -15.31
N MET A 155 -1.80 -19.51 -15.67
CA MET A 155 -3.10 -19.62 -16.35
C MET A 155 -2.99 -20.30 -17.71
N ARG A 156 -1.95 -19.99 -18.49
CA ARG A 156 -1.71 -20.62 -19.80
C ARG A 156 -1.33 -22.10 -19.75
N LYS A 157 -0.87 -22.60 -18.59
CA LYS A 157 -0.52 -24.02 -18.41
C LYS A 157 -1.68 -24.89 -17.93
N ASN A 158 -2.78 -24.26 -17.49
CA ASN A 158 -3.98 -24.94 -17.01
C ASN A 158 -5.14 -24.87 -18.02
N THR A 159 -4.87 -24.43 -19.26
CA THR A 159 -5.80 -24.49 -20.42
C THR A 159 -5.28 -25.50 -21.42
#